data_AF-A0A948NUS5-F1
#
_entry.id   AF-A0A948NUS5-F1
#
_cell.length_a   1.000
_cell.length_b   1.000
_cell.length_c   1.000
_cell.angle_alpha   90.00
_cell.angle_beta   90.00
_cell.angle_gamma   90.00
#
_symmetry.space_group_name_H-M   'P 1'
#
loop_
_entity.id
_entity.type
_entity.pdbx_description
1 polymer ?
#
loop_
_entity_poly.entity_id
_entity_poly.type
_entity_poly.pdbx_seq_one_letter_code
_entity_poly.pdbx_strand_id
1 'polypeptide(L)' 'DDVLIGGDGRDVVNGGSGSDSLNGGEGRDVCVGVPGGDTKVDCEV' A
#
# COMPACT_ATOMS: atom_id res chain seq x y z
N ASP A 1 -3.99 -2.98 -12.14
CA ASP A 1 -3.07 -3.97 -11.58
C ASP A 1 -1.74 -3.30 -11.42
N ASP A 2 -1.58 -2.62 -10.29
CA ASP A 2 -0.47 -1.74 -10.04
C ASP A 2 0.33 -2.26 -8.84
N VAL A 3 1.66 -2.08 -8.90
CA VAL A 3 2.56 -2.38 -7.78
C VAL A 3 3.11 -1.07 -7.26
N LEU A 4 2.80 -0.75 -6.01
CA LEU A 4 3.29 0.45 -5.34
C LEU A 4 4.18 0.05 -4.15
N ILE A 5 5.30 0.75 -3.99
CA ILE A 5 6.28 0.50 -2.92
C ILE A 5 6.62 1.85 -2.26
N GLY A 6 6.38 1.96 -0.94
CA GLY A 6 6.65 3.16 -0.14
C GLY A 6 8.15 3.36 0.11
N GLY A 7 8.82 2.33 0.58
CA GLY A 7 10.25 2.34 0.86
C GLY A 7 10.52 2.40 2.36
N ASP A 8 11.61 3.05 2.76
CA ASP A 8 11.93 3.18 4.18
C ASP A 8 11.26 4.45 4.75
N GLY A 9 10.56 4.33 5.87
CA GLY A 9 10.09 5.47 6.64
C GLY A 9 8.63 5.38 7.06
N ARG A 10 7.88 6.46 6.79
CA ARG A 10 6.47 6.55 7.18
C ARG A 10 5.72 7.01 5.95
N ASP A 11 5.31 6.05 5.14
CA ASP A 11 4.78 6.30 3.82
C ASP A 11 3.26 6.27 3.78
N VAL A 12 2.69 6.95 2.79
CA VAL A 12 1.26 6.88 2.47
C VAL A 12 1.15 6.34 1.06
N VAL A 13 0.71 5.10 0.93
CA VAL A 13 0.60 4.40 -0.35
C VAL A 13 -0.87 4.33 -0.75
N ASN A 14 -1.21 4.83 -1.95
CA ASN A 14 -2.59 4.85 -2.44
C ASN A 14 -2.75 4.01 -3.70
N GLY A 15 -3.43 2.86 -3.60
CA GLY A 15 -3.67 1.96 -4.73
C GLY A 15 -4.67 2.52 -5.74
N GLY A 16 -5.70 3.20 -5.25
CA GLY A 16 -6.70 3.84 -6.09
C GLY A 16 -7.83 2.89 -6.44
N SER A 17 -7.98 2.52 -7.70
CA SER A 17 -9.09 1.67 -8.17
C SER A 17 -8.55 0.55 -9.03
N GLY A 18 -8.92 -0.67 -8.72
CA GLY A 18 -8.39 -1.84 -9.39
C GLY A 18 -8.12 -2.93 -8.37
N SER A 19 -7.31 -3.90 -8.78
CA SER A 19 -6.67 -4.86 -7.88
C SER A 19 -5.20 -4.47 -7.78
N ASP A 20 -4.81 -3.90 -6.65
CA ASP A 20 -3.49 -3.32 -6.45
C ASP A 20 -2.65 -4.14 -5.47
N SER A 21 -1.33 -4.11 -5.65
CA SER A 21 -0.35 -4.70 -4.73
C SER A 21 0.45 -3.57 -4.08
N LEU A 22 0.14 -3.27 -2.83
CA LEU A 22 0.77 -2.19 -2.08
C LEU A 22 1.77 -2.76 -1.09
N ASN A 23 3.00 -2.25 -1.10
CA ASN A 23 4.03 -2.55 -0.13
C ASN A 23 4.45 -1.25 0.57
N GLY A 24 4.22 -1.16 1.89
CA GLY A 24 4.66 -0.02 2.70
C GLY A 24 6.18 0.09 2.74
N GLY A 25 6.86 -1.05 2.91
CA GLY A 25 8.30 -1.11 3.14
C GLY A 25 8.62 -1.07 4.63
N GLU A 26 9.82 -0.66 5.01
CA GLU A 26 10.20 -0.61 6.42
C GLU A 26 9.63 0.64 7.09
N GLY A 27 8.71 0.45 8.03
CA GLY A 27 8.31 1.47 8.97
C GLY A 27 6.81 1.49 9.23
N ARG A 28 6.23 2.69 9.35
CA ARG A 28 4.85 2.87 9.80
C ARG A 28 3.94 3.36 8.67
N ASP A 29 3.52 2.48 7.79
CA ASP A 29 2.95 2.91 6.51
C ASP A 29 1.43 2.92 6.52
N VAL A 30 0.80 3.87 5.85
CA VAL A 30 -0.66 3.96 5.73
C VAL A 30 -1.07 3.68 4.29
N CYS A 31 -1.74 2.56 4.08
CA CYS A 31 -2.17 2.15 2.74
C CYS A 31 -3.67 2.39 2.53
N VAL A 32 -3.99 3.38 1.71
CA VAL A 32 -5.32 3.92 1.42
C VAL A 32 -5.80 3.55 0.01
N GLY A 33 -7.11 3.65 -0.22
CA GLY A 33 -7.69 3.41 -1.54
C GLY A 33 -7.62 1.94 -1.95
N VAL A 34 -7.85 1.04 -1.00
CA VAL A 34 -7.80 -0.41 -1.20
C VAL A 34 -9.18 -1.06 -1.22
N PRO A 35 -9.91 -1.03 -2.34
CA PRO A 35 -11.10 -1.85 -2.47
C PRO A 35 -10.73 -3.34 -2.35
N GLY A 36 -11.69 -4.18 -1.97
CA GLY A 36 -11.49 -5.55 -1.45
C GLY A 36 -10.84 -6.61 -2.37
N GLY A 37 -10.11 -6.21 -3.42
CA GLY A 37 -9.23 -7.05 -4.24
C GLY A 37 -7.74 -6.78 -4.02
N ASP A 38 -7.37 -5.80 -3.20
CA ASP A 38 -5.98 -5.37 -3.07
C ASP A 38 -5.18 -6.20 -2.06
N THR A 39 -3.92 -6.42 -2.39
CA THR A 39 -2.95 -7.08 -1.51
C THR A 39 -2.08 -6.01 -0.86
N LYS A 40 -2.08 -5.98 0.48
CA LYS A 40 -1.24 -5.06 1.27
C LYS A 40 -0.14 -5.84 1.96
N VAL A 41 1.09 -5.33 1.90
CA VAL A 41 2.27 -5.84 2.60
C VAL A 41 2.91 -4.68 3.35
N ASP A 42 3.29 -4.91 4.61
CA ASP A 42 3.91 -3.91 5.49
C ASP A 42 3.13 -2.59 5.58
N CYS A 43 1.80 -2.68 5.51
CA CYS A 43 0.88 -1.56 5.63
C CYS A 43 0.11 -1.63 6.95
N GLU A 44 -0.06 -0.48 7.56
CA GLU A 44 -0.80 -0.26 8.80
C GLU A 44 -2.11 0.50 8.51
N VAL A 45 -3.05 0.40 9.44
CA VAL A 45 -4.41 0.97 9.36
C VAL A 45 -4.58 2.15 10.30
#